data_AF-A0A0A5GBH1-F1
#
_entry.id   AF-A0A0A5GBH1-F1
#
_cell.length_a   1.000
_cell.length_b   1.000
_cell.length_c   1.000
_cell.angle_alpha   90.00
_cell.angle_beta   90.00
_cell.angle_gamma   90.00
#
_symmetry.space_group_name_H-M   'P 1'
#
loop_
_entity.id
_entity.type
_entity.pdbx_description
1 polymer ?
#
loop_
_entity_poly.entity_id
_entity_poly.type
_entity_poly.pdbx_seq_one_letter_code
_entity_poly.pdbx_strand_id
1 'polypeptide(L)' 'MKKKLSYVEKELFERELNRLIQLRKQINETTSPYLPQLDSQIDLLKNVLEESEMDIKISFNSLEKQ' A
#
# COMPACT_ATOMS: atom_id res chain seq x y z
N MET A 1 3.16 -3.24 -19.80
CA MET A 1 3.97 -2.32 -18.98
C MET A 1 3.28 -2.17 -17.63
N LYS A 2 3.82 -2.72 -16.54
CA LYS A 2 3.42 -2.29 -15.19
C LYS A 2 3.95 -0.87 -15.02
N LYS A 3 3.07 0.13 -14.88
CA LYS A 3 3.51 1.50 -14.62
C LYS A 3 3.99 1.56 -13.18
N LYS A 4 5.26 1.91 -12.98
CA LYS A 4 5.78 2.22 -11.63
C LYS A 4 5.06 3.45 -11.11
N LEU A 5 4.73 3.43 -9.81
CA LEU A 5 4.22 4.62 -9.13
C LEU A 5 5.29 5.71 -9.15
N SER A 6 4.89 6.94 -9.46
CA SER A 6 5.69 8.12 -9.16
C SER A 6 5.84 8.29 -7.64
N TYR A 7 6.85 9.06 -7.23
CA TYR A 7 7.05 9.39 -5.82
C TYR A 7 5.80 10.02 -5.19
N VAL A 8 5.14 10.93 -5.91
CA VAL A 8 3.91 11.60 -5.45
C VAL A 8 2.76 10.60 -5.30
N GLU A 9 2.58 9.67 -6.25
CA GLU A 9 1.55 8.64 -6.14
C GLU A 9 1.82 7.72 -4.95
N LYS A 10 3.09 7.32 -4.73
CA LYS A 10 3.49 6.50 -3.59
C LYS A 10 3.15 7.18 -2.26
N GLU A 11 3.53 8.45 -2.10
CA GLU A 11 3.25 9.23 -0.88
C GLU A 11 1.73 9.35 -0.61
N LEU A 12 0.93 9.57 -1.67
CA LEU A 12 -0.52 9.62 -1.56
C LEU A 12 -1.11 8.29 -1.09
N PHE A 13 -0.65 7.16 -1.62
CA PHE A 13 -1.11 5.84 -1.20
C PHE A 13 -0.67 5.49 0.23
N GLU A 14 0.54 5.84 0.63
CA GLU A 14 1.01 5.66 2.02
C GLU A 14 0.18 6.49 3.01
N ARG A 15 -0.15 7.74 2.64
CA ARG A 15 -1.01 8.60 3.47
C ARG A 15 -2.42 8.03 3.62
N GLU A 16 -3.01 7.55 2.54
CA GLU A 16 -4.34 6.95 2.58
C GLU A 16 -4.35 5.64 3.37
N LEU A 17 -3.35 4.78 3.20
CA LEU A 17 -3.20 3.55 3.98
C LEU A 17 -3.13 3.86 5.48
N ASN A 18 -2.33 4.86 5.88
CA ASN A 18 -2.23 5.29 7.27
C ASN A 18 -3.58 5.78 7.82
N ARG A 19 -4.34 6.54 7.03
CA ARG A 19 -5.69 7.00 7.40
C ARG A 19 -6.64 5.82 7.60
N LEU A 20 -6.66 4.85 6.70
CA LEU A 20 -7.54 3.68 6.81
C LEU A 20 -7.19 2.79 8.00
N ILE A 21 -5.89 2.61 8.30
CA ILE A 21 -5.44 1.89 9.50
C ILE A 21 -5.89 2.61 10.78
N GLN A 22 -5.80 3.94 10.83
CA GLN A 22 -6.28 4.71 11.97
C GLN A 22 -7.80 4.55 12.14
N LEU A 23 -8.56 4.64 11.04
CA LEU A 23 -10.00 4.44 11.06
C LEU A 23 -10.33 3.03 11.57
N ARG A 24 -9.64 2.00 11.07
CA ARG A 24 -9.82 0.60 11.47
C ARG A 24 -9.56 0.38 12.96
N LYS A 25 -8.56 1.06 13.53
CA LYS A 25 -8.27 1.04 14.97
C LYS A 25 -9.39 1.68 15.78
N GLN A 26 -9.92 2.82 15.34
CA GLN A 26 -11.00 3.52 16.03
C GLN A 26 -12.30 2.71 16.06
N ILE A 27 -12.57 1.95 15.00
CA ILE A 27 -13.81 1.16 14.87
C ILE A 27 -13.62 -0.32 15.22
N ASN A 28 -12.47 -0.72 15.78
CA ASN A 28 -12.11 -2.13 16.02
C ASN A 28 -13.08 -2.86 16.97
N GLU A 29 -13.73 -2.11 17.85
CA GLU A 29 -14.70 -2.64 18.82
C GLU A 29 -16.15 -2.60 18.29
N THR A 30 -16.35 -2.09 17.08
CA THR A 30 -17.68 -1.99 16.47
C THR A 30 -17.98 -3.24 15.65
N THR A 31 -19.24 -3.68 15.63
CA THR A 31 -19.73 -4.70 14.70
C THR A 31 -20.16 -4.09 13.37
N SER A 32 -19.43 -3.06 12.91
CA SER A 32 -19.80 -2.33 11.70
C SER A 32 -19.79 -3.26 10.47
N PRO A 33 -20.88 -3.31 9.68
CA PRO A 33 -20.93 -4.13 8.46
C PRO A 33 -19.93 -3.70 7.39
N TYR A 34 -19.33 -2.52 7.54
CA TYR A 34 -18.32 -1.97 6.63
C TYR A 34 -16.88 -2.40 6.94
N LEU A 35 -16.66 -3.08 8.08
CA LEU A 35 -15.32 -3.56 8.47
C LEU A 35 -14.63 -4.41 7.39
N PRO A 36 -15.30 -5.41 6.77
CA PRO A 36 -14.65 -6.22 5.72
C PRO A 36 -14.24 -5.40 4.49
N GLN A 37 -15.01 -4.36 4.15
CA GLN A 37 -14.67 -3.47 3.05
C GLN A 37 -13.46 -2.59 3.38
N LEU A 38 -13.40 -2.08 4.62
CA LEU A 38 -12.24 -1.32 5.09
C LEU A 38 -10.97 -2.17 5.10
N ASP A 39 -11.05 -3.41 5.60
CA ASP A 39 -9.92 -4.35 5.60
C ASP A 39 -9.47 -4.67 4.16
N SER A 40 -10.41 -4.88 3.24
CA SER A 40 -10.11 -5.09 1.82
C SER A 40 -9.41 -3.89 1.16
N GLN A 41 -9.79 -2.66 1.52
CA GLN A 41 -9.14 -1.45 1.01
C GLN A 41 -7.71 -1.29 1.55
N ILE A 42 -7.49 -1.63 2.82
CA ILE A 42 -6.16 -1.64 3.43
C ILE A 42 -5.25 -2.64 2.70
N ASP A 43 -5.75 -3.85 2.45
CA ASP A 43 -4.98 -4.91 1.77
C ASP A 43 -4.65 -4.53 0.33
N LEU A 44 -5.60 -3.91 -0.39
CA LEU A 44 -5.35 -3.41 -1.75
C LEU A 44 -4.21 -2.40 -1.79
N LEU A 45 -4.21 -1.43 -0.87
CA LEU A 45 -3.16 -0.40 -0.82
C LEU A 45 -1.80 -0.96 -0.43
N LYS A 46 -1.76 -1.93 0.50
CA LYS A 46 -0.51 -2.65 0.83
C LYS A 46 0.05 -3.36 -0.41
N ASN A 47 -0.77 -4.10 -1.14
CA ASN A 47 -0.34 -4.81 -2.34
C ASN A 47 0.21 -3.84 -3.40
N VAL A 48 -0.47 -2.71 -3.63
CA VAL A 48 -0.02 -1.68 -4.58
C VAL A 48 1.35 -1.11 -4.17
N LEU A 49 1.56 -0.84 -2.88
CA LEU A 49 2.83 -0.32 -2.37
C LEU A 49 3.94 -1.39 -2.44
N GLU A 50 3.66 -2.63 -2.05
CA GLU A 50 4.63 -3.74 -2.10
C GLU A 50 5.06 -4.05 -3.54
N GLU A 51 4.12 -4.11 -4.49
CA GLU A 51 4.44 -4.28 -5.91
C GLU A 51 5.34 -3.15 -6.44
N SER A 52 5.15 -1.93 -5.94
CA SER A 52 5.99 -0.79 -6.31
C SER A 52 7.41 -0.85 -5.73
N GLU A 53 7.60 -1.49 -4.57
CA GLU A 53 8.90 -1.62 -3.89
C GLU A 53 9.72 -2.82 -4.37
N MET A 54 9.07 -3.94 -4.72
CA MET A 54 9.77 -5.08 -5.33
C MET A 54 10.44 -4.68 -6.65
N ASP A 55 9.81 -3.81 -7.42
CA ASP A 55 10.38 -3.24 -8.65
C ASP A 55 11.63 -2.38 -8.40
N ILE A 56 11.80 -1.80 -7.21
CA ILE A 56 13.01 -1.07 -6.83
C ILE A 56 14.14 -2.07 -6.51
N LYS A 57 13.85 -3.11 -5.70
CA LYS A 57 14.87 -4.12 -5.34
C LYS A 57 15.40 -4.90 -6.53
N ILE A 58 14.56 -5.25 -7.51
CA ILE A 58 15.00 -5.91 -8.76
C ILE A 58 15.91 -4.98 -9.59
N SER A 59 15.65 -3.66 -9.56
CA SER A 59 16.45 -2.68 -10.30
C SER A 59 17.85 -2.49 -9.69
N PHE A 60 17.98 -2.54 -8.36
CA PHE A 60 19.28 -2.42 -7.68
C PHE A 60 20.17 -3.66 -7.84
N ASN A 61 19.61 -4.88 -7.76
CA ASN A 61 20.39 -6.11 -7.95
C ASN A 61 20.93 -6.30 -9.39
N SER A 62 20.44 -5.51 -10.34
CA SER A 62 20.89 -5.54 -11.74
C SER A 62 22.08 -4.59 -12.02
N LEU A 63 22.46 -3.75 -11.06
CA LEU A 63 23.52 -2.74 -11.20
C LEU A 63 24.86 -3.17 -10.58
N GLU A 64 24.92 -4.28 -9.85
CA GLU A 64 26.14 -4.76 -9.18
C GLU A 64 26.94 -5.82 -9.98
N LYS A 65 26.66 -5.99 -11.29
CA LYS A 65 27.41 -6.93 -12.17
C LYS A 65 27.93 -6.29 -13.46
N GLN A 66 28.51 -5.10 -13.38
CA GLN A 66 29.36 -4.55 -14.45
C GLN A 66 30.73 -4.19 -13.90
#